data_AF-U6D378-F1
#
_entry.id   AF-U6D378-F1
#
_cell.length_a   1.000
_cell.length_b   1.000
_cell.length_c   1.000
_cell.angle_alpha   90.00
_cell.angle_beta   90.00
_cell.angle_gamma   90.00
#
_symmetry.space_group_name_H-M   'P 1'
#
loop_
_entity.id
_entity.type
_entity.pdbx_description
1 polymer ?
#
loop_
_entity_poly.entity_id
_entity_poly.type
_entity_poly.pdbx_seq_one_letter_code
_entity_poly.pdbx_strand_id
1 'polypeptide(L)'
;VYYINFTDFASYEVVVDEKPFLQCTRSIETGKTNYNTCYTAGVCLLKARQKIAVKMVHADISINMSKHTTFFGAIRLGEAPAS
;
A
#
# COMPACT_ATOMS: atom_id res chain seq x y z
N VAL A 1 2.83 -5.04 0.32
CA VAL A 1 2.61 -5.42 1.74
C VAL A 1 2.23 -6.88 1.79
N TYR A 2 2.86 -7.65 2.67
CA TYR A 2 2.52 -9.06 2.89
C TYR A 2 1.80 -9.24 4.23
N TYR A 3 0.54 -9.64 4.16
CA TYR A 3 -0.34 -9.86 5.29
C TYR A 3 -0.24 -11.29 5.82
N ILE A 4 -0.30 -11.43 7.13
CA ILE A 4 -0.31 -12.71 7.85
C ILE A 4 -1.57 -12.75 8.73
N ASN A 5 -2.32 -13.85 8.67
CA ASN A 5 -3.39 -14.17 9.62
C ASN A 5 -4.48 -13.08 9.77
N PHE A 6 -4.98 -12.52 8.67
CA PHE A 6 -6.20 -11.69 8.66
C PHE A 6 -7.44 -12.56 8.44
N THR A 7 -8.62 -12.10 8.87
CA THR A 7 -9.86 -12.91 8.93
C THR A 7 -10.78 -12.76 7.72
N ASP A 8 -10.93 -11.54 7.18
CA ASP A 8 -11.87 -11.26 6.08
C ASP A 8 -11.19 -10.44 4.98
N PHE A 9 -10.76 -9.22 5.34
CA PHE A 9 -10.11 -8.30 4.43
C PHE A 9 -8.85 -7.71 5.05
N ALA A 10 -7.86 -7.46 4.20
CA ALA A 10 -6.68 -6.70 4.53
C ALA A 10 -6.47 -5.63 3.46
N SER A 11 -6.27 -4.39 3.89
CA SER A 11 -6.15 -3.25 2.98
C SER A 11 -5.12 -2.25 3.48
N TYR A 12 -4.37 -1.68 2.55
CA TYR A 12 -3.52 -0.52 2.79
C TYR A 12 -3.79 0.54 1.73
N GLU A 13 -3.57 1.79 2.13
CA GLU A 13 -3.61 2.95 1.27
C GLU A 13 -2.22 3.57 1.15
N VAL A 14 -1.92 4.06 -0.04
CA VAL A 14 -0.83 5.02 -0.28
C VAL A 14 -1.47 6.40 -0.32
N VAL A 15 -1.05 7.28 0.58
CA VAL A 15 -1.53 8.65 0.67
C VAL A 15 -0.43 9.65 0.33
N VAL A 16 -0.80 10.77 -0.28
CA VAL A 16 0.07 11.92 -0.54
C VAL A 16 -0.50 13.11 0.23
N ASP A 17 0.26 13.63 1.21
CA ASP A 17 -0.23 14.64 2.16
C ASP A 17 -1.63 14.32 2.70
N GLU A 18 -1.78 13.07 3.17
CA GLU A 18 -3.03 12.53 3.73
C GLU A 18 -4.18 12.32 2.74
N LYS A 19 -4.01 12.71 1.47
CA LYS A 19 -5.00 12.43 0.42
C LYS A 19 -4.80 11.03 -0.17
N PRO A 20 -5.85 10.20 -0.26
CA PRO A 20 -5.75 8.88 -0.89
C PRO A 20 -5.28 8.97 -2.33
N PHE A 21 -4.31 8.12 -2.69
CA PHE A 21 -3.81 7.99 -4.07
C PHE A 21 -4.00 6.58 -4.61
N LEU A 22 -3.51 5.56 -3.90
CA LEU A 22 -3.68 4.15 -4.28
C LEU A 22 -4.24 3.38 -3.09
N GLN A 23 -4.97 2.31 -3.39
CA GLN A 23 -5.40 1.34 -2.39
C GLN A 23 -5.16 -0.06 -2.92
N CYS A 24 -4.80 -0.96 -2.02
CA CYS A 24 -4.68 -2.38 -2.32
C CYS A 24 -5.45 -3.16 -1.27
N THR A 25 -6.48 -3.89 -1.70
CA THR A 25 -7.33 -4.71 -0.84
C THR A 25 -7.23 -6.18 -1.24
N ARG A 26 -7.13 -7.05 -0.25
CA ARG A 26 -7.25 -8.51 -0.40
C ARG A 26 -8.35 -9.03 0.50
N SER A 27 -9.13 -9.95 -0.02
CA SER A 27 -10.06 -10.77 0.73
C SER A 27 -9.56 -12.19 0.82
N ILE A 28 -10.05 -12.95 1.80
CA ILE A 28 -9.83 -14.38 1.90
C ILE A 28 -11.15 -15.12 2.13
N GLU A 29 -11.11 -16.43 1.93
CA GLU A 29 -12.17 -17.32 2.38
C GLU A 29 -12.14 -17.42 3.91
N THR A 30 -13.29 -17.17 4.54
CA THR A 30 -13.47 -17.22 6.00
C THR A 30 -13.05 -18.56 6.57
N GLY A 31 -12.30 -18.55 7.68
CA GLY A 31 -11.87 -19.77 8.39
C GLY A 31 -10.58 -20.42 7.88
N LYS A 32 -9.93 -19.85 6.86
CA LYS A 32 -8.58 -20.28 6.43
C LYS A 32 -7.53 -19.26 6.87
N THR A 33 -6.50 -19.72 7.60
CA THR A 33 -5.28 -18.92 7.80
C THR A 33 -4.63 -18.66 6.45
N ASN A 34 -4.43 -17.39 6.12
CA ASN A 34 -3.99 -17.01 4.79
C ASN A 34 -2.86 -15.99 4.83
N TYR A 35 -1.95 -16.21 3.89
CA TYR A 35 -0.77 -15.40 3.64
C TYR A 35 -0.94 -14.74 2.28
N ASN A 36 -1.01 -13.41 2.25
CA ASN A 36 -1.28 -12.70 0.99
C ASN A 36 -0.38 -11.51 0.77
N THR A 37 0.20 -11.45 -0.42
CA THR A 37 0.81 -10.22 -0.93
C THR A 37 -0.26 -9.34 -1.57
N CYS A 38 -0.32 -8.08 -1.15
CA CYS A 38 -1.04 -7.03 -1.85
C CYS A 38 -0.03 -6.04 -2.43
N TYR A 39 -0.03 -5.90 -3.75
CA TYR A 39 0.83 -5.02 -4.51
C TYR A 39 -0.02 -4.09 -5.38
N THR A 40 0.29 -2.79 -5.37
CA THR A 40 -0.29 -1.79 -6.26
C THR A 40 0.80 -0.79 -6.67
N ALA A 41 0.62 -0.14 -7.80
CA ALA A 41 1.53 0.87 -8.33
C ALA A 41 0.76 1.87 -9.19
N GLY A 42 1.27 3.10 -9.31
CA GLY A 42 0.65 4.15 -10.10
C GLY A 42 1.59 5.34 -10.29
N VAL A 43 1.19 6.25 -11.17
CA VAL A 43 1.89 7.51 -11.44
C VAL A 43 1.08 8.66 -10.88
N CYS A 44 1.71 9.52 -10.08
CA CYS A 44 1.11 10.77 -9.63
C CYS A 44 2.07 11.94 -9.80
N LEU A 45 1.51 13.13 -10.01
CA LEU A 45 2.26 14.37 -9.92
C LEU A 45 2.56 14.67 -8.46
N LEU A 46 3.83 14.81 -8.12
CA LEU A 46 4.29 15.18 -6.78
C LEU A 46 4.94 16.56 -6.81
N LYS A 47 4.60 17.38 -5.82
CA LYS A 47 5.27 18.65 -5.54
C LYS A 47 6.37 18.44 -4.50
N ALA A 48 7.35 19.34 -4.49
CA ALA A 48 8.40 19.33 -3.49
C ALA A 48 7.78 19.36 -2.07
N ARG A 49 8.39 18.59 -1.15
CA ARG A 49 8.01 18.48 0.28
C ARG A 49 6.71 17.74 0.58
N GLN A 50 5.99 17.24 -0.42
CA GLN A 50 4.86 16.36 -0.15
C GLN A 50 5.33 15.05 0.48
N LYS A 51 4.54 14.51 1.41
CA LYS A 51 4.84 13.26 2.11
C LYS A 51 4.00 12.13 1.53
N ILE A 52 4.66 11.03 1.21
CA ILE A 52 4.00 9.77 0.87
C ILE A 52 3.99 8.89 2.11
N ALA A 53 2.83 8.34 2.48
CA ALA A 53 2.73 7.38 3.57
C ALA A 53 1.93 6.15 3.11
N VAL A 54 2.32 4.98 3.65
CA VAL A 54 1.56 3.75 3.51
C VAL A 54 0.81 3.52 4.83
N LYS A 55 -0.53 3.47 4.77
CA LYS A 55 -1.39 3.33 5.95
C LYS A 55 -2.16 2.02 5.86
N MET A 56 -2.11 1.20 6.90
CA MET A 56 -3.02 0.05 7.00
C MET A 56 -4.42 0.58 7.34
N VAL A 57 -5.44 0.09 6.64
CA VAL A 57 -6.84 0.56 6.81
C VAL A 57 -7.46 -0.03 8.07
N HIS A 58 -7.11 -1.28 8.41
CA HIS A 58 -7.65 -1.98 9.57
C HIS A 58 -6.61 -2.02 10.69
N ALA A 59 -7.08 -1.78 11.92
CA ALA A 59 -6.28 -1.99 13.13
C ALA A 59 -5.94 -3.46 13.33
N ASP A 60 -4.89 -3.73 14.12
CA ASP A 60 -4.49 -5.07 14.58
C ASP A 60 -4.20 -6.09 13.47
N ILE A 61 -3.89 -5.64 12.25
CA ILE A 61 -3.39 -6.48 11.17
C ILE A 61 -1.90 -6.82 11.36
N SER A 62 -1.55 -8.08 11.17
CA SER A 62 -0.16 -8.54 11.15
C SER A 62 0.43 -8.53 9.74
N ILE A 63 1.64 -8.01 9.61
CA ILE A 63 2.40 -7.96 8.35
C ILE A 63 3.82 -8.50 8.53
N ASN A 64 4.36 -9.14 7.49
CA ASN A 64 5.78 -9.48 7.46
C ASN A 64 6.60 -8.31 6.91
N MET A 65 7.49 -7.75 7.74
CA MET A 65 8.35 -6.61 7.38
C MET A 65 9.70 -7.01 6.77
N SER A 66 9.88 -8.27 6.38
CA SER A 66 11.07 -8.67 5.62
C SER A 66 11.18 -7.88 4.32
N LYS A 67 12.42 -7.50 3.98
CA LYS A 67 12.75 -6.74 2.75
C LYS A 67 12.28 -7.41 1.46
N HIS A 68 12.08 -8.73 1.48
CA HIS A 68 11.63 -9.50 0.33
C HIS A 68 10.10 -9.57 0.18
N THR A 69 9.34 -9.13 1.19
CA THR A 69 7.87 -9.31 1.24
C THR A 69 7.11 -8.00 1.36
N THR A 70 7.66 -7.03 2.10
CA THR A 70 7.04 -5.72 2.28
C THR A 70 8.06 -4.62 2.00
N PHE A 71 7.78 -3.84 0.95
CA PHE A 71 8.63 -2.76 0.47
C PHE A 71 7.76 -1.64 -0.11
N PHE A 72 8.37 -0.46 -0.23
CA PHE A 72 7.81 0.72 -0.88
C PHE A 72 8.91 1.37 -1.73
N GLY A 73 8.55 1.89 -2.90
CA GLY A 73 9.48 2.54 -3.81
C GLY A 73 8.81 3.60 -4.66
N ALA A 74 9.59 4.59 -5.09
CA ALA A 74 9.16 5.66 -5.98
C ALA A 74 10.29 5.98 -6.97
N ILE A 75 9.94 6.25 -8.22
CA ILE A 75 10.87 6.59 -9.29
C ILE A 75 10.36 7.84 -10.00
N ARG A 76 11.23 8.83 -10.22
CA ARG A 76 10.89 10.03 -10.99
C ARG A 76 10.88 9.69 -12.48
N LEU A 77 9.74 9.91 -13.14
CA LEU A 77 9.60 9.65 -14.59
C LEU A 77 10.04 10.82 -15.47
N GLY A 78 9.95 12.05 -14.98
CA GLY A 78 10.30 13.24 -15.75
C GLY A 78 9.87 14.54 -15.07
N GLU A 79 9.79 15.60 -15.85
CA GLU A 79 9.15 16.86 -15.45
C GLU A 79 7.63 16.76 -15.53
N ALA A 80 6.94 17.64 -14.81
CA ALA A 80 5.49 17.75 -14.89
C ALA A 80 5.06 18.13 -16.33
N PRO A 81 3.91 17.62 -16.83
CA PRO A 81 3.35 18.08 -18.08
C PRO A 81 3.15 19.59 -18.08
N ALA A 82 3.42 20.25 -19.21
CA ALA A 82 3.04 21.64 -19.40
C ALA A 82 1.50 21.74 -19.42
N SER A 83 0.96 22.72 -18.69
CA SER A 83 -0.47 23.03 -18.62
C SER A 83 -1.01 23.59 -19.94
#